data_AF-X1GT68-F1
#
_entry.id   AF-X1GT68-F1
#
_cell.length_a   1.000
_cell.length_b   1.000
_cell.length_c   1.000
_cell.angle_alpha   90.00
_cell.angle_beta   90.00
_cell.angle_gamma   90.00
#
_symmetry.space_group_name_H-M   'P 1'
#
loop_
_entity.id
_entity.type
_entity.pdbx_description
1 polymer ?
#
loop_
_entity_poly.entity_id
_entity_poly.type
_entity_poly.pdbx_seq_one_letter_code
_entity_poly.pdbx_strand_id
1 'polypeptide(L)'
;SLGAMLELSELIGNWDGAIHEFEIKFPPIINKYIELSYKENFTINNAEYIAKIRKESELNSMETRILNVIYSIAKSKKEFHLDTIFELIHEKNQDVVIDGIENLIKKQVIIPSTK
;
A
#
# COMPACT_ATOMS: atom_id res chain seq x y z
N SER A 1 -2.27 10.31 -1.66
CA SER A 1 -1.34 11.44 -1.98
C SER A 1 -2.10 12.75 -1.93
N LEU A 2 -1.43 13.91 -1.80
CA LEU A 2 -2.08 15.23 -1.79
C LEU A 2 -2.88 15.51 -3.08
N GLY A 3 -2.42 15.00 -4.23
CA GLY A 3 -3.15 15.11 -5.50
C GLY A 3 -4.47 14.34 -5.51
N ALA A 4 -4.49 13.12 -4.96
CA ALA A 4 -5.74 12.34 -4.83
C ALA A 4 -6.75 13.05 -3.91
N MET A 5 -6.27 13.67 -2.83
CA MET A 5 -7.13 14.44 -1.92
C MET A 5 -7.75 15.66 -2.60
N LEU A 6 -7.03 16.35 -3.47
CA LEU A 6 -7.56 17.48 -4.24
C LEU A 6 -8.61 17.03 -5.26
N GLU A 7 -8.33 15.98 -6.05
CA GLU A 7 -9.27 15.46 -7.05
C GLU A 7 -10.55 14.90 -6.40
N LEU A 8 -10.42 14.21 -5.26
CA LEU A 8 -11.57 13.71 -4.49
C LEU A 8 -12.34 14.84 -3.80
N SER A 9 -11.65 15.84 -3.24
CA SER A 9 -12.31 17.00 -2.62
C SER A 9 -13.08 17.83 -3.64
N GLU A 10 -12.58 17.94 -4.86
CA GLU A 10 -13.27 18.62 -5.96
C GLU A 10 -14.49 17.81 -6.43
N LEU A 11 -14.37 16.48 -6.52
CA LEU A 11 -15.50 15.60 -6.83
C LEU A 11 -16.61 15.70 -5.77
N ILE A 12 -16.25 15.67 -4.49
CA ILE A 12 -17.20 15.78 -3.37
C ILE A 12 -17.79 17.18 -3.28
N GLY A 13 -16.97 18.23 -3.45
CA GLY A 13 -17.41 19.62 -3.36
C GLY A 13 -18.38 20.04 -4.46
N ASN A 14 -18.30 19.40 -5.62
CA ASN A 14 -19.20 19.63 -6.75
C ASN A 14 -20.32 18.59 -6.85
N TRP A 15 -20.50 17.73 -5.85
CA TRP A 15 -21.51 16.68 -5.88
C TRP A 15 -22.90 17.27 -5.61
N ASP A 16 -23.78 17.15 -6.60
CA ASP A 16 -25.17 17.64 -6.55
C ASP A 16 -26.18 16.56 -6.06
N GLY A 17 -25.67 15.41 -5.61
CA GLY A 17 -26.48 14.26 -5.19
C GLY A 17 -26.73 13.22 -6.30
N ALA A 18 -26.29 13.47 -7.54
CA ALA A 18 -26.35 12.47 -8.60
C ALA A 18 -25.32 11.35 -8.37
N ILE A 19 -25.77 10.23 -7.80
CA ILE A 19 -24.89 9.10 -7.46
C ILE A 19 -24.21 8.49 -8.70
N HIS A 20 -24.86 8.56 -9.86
CA HIS A 20 -24.35 7.99 -11.09
C HIS A 20 -23.07 8.69 -11.59
N GLU A 21 -22.97 10.01 -11.39
CA GLU A 21 -21.75 10.75 -11.74
C GLU A 21 -20.60 10.42 -10.80
N PHE A 22 -20.90 10.22 -9.52
CA PHE A 22 -19.94 9.81 -8.52
C PHE A 22 -19.40 8.40 -8.82
N GLU A 23 -20.28 7.45 -9.15
CA GLU A 23 -19.91 6.07 -9.53
C GLU A 23 -19.04 6.01 -10.79
N ILE A 24 -19.20 6.96 -11.72
CA ILE A 24 -18.38 7.03 -12.95
C ILE A 24 -17.01 7.68 -12.68
N LYS A 25 -16.95 8.74 -11.87
CA LYS A 25 -15.75 9.57 -11.70
C LYS A 25 -14.84 9.10 -10.56
N PHE A 26 -15.40 8.48 -9.52
CA PHE A 26 -14.63 8.03 -8.36
C PHE A 26 -13.65 6.88 -8.68
N PRO A 27 -14.03 5.80 -9.39
CA PRO A 27 -13.11 4.70 -9.67
C PRO A 27 -11.88 5.11 -10.48
N PRO A 28 -11.95 5.92 -11.55
CA PRO A 28 -10.76 6.39 -12.27
C PRO A 28 -9.81 7.22 -11.42
N ILE A 29 -10.31 8.09 -10.54
CA ILE A 29 -9.49 8.90 -9.63
C ILE A 29 -8.75 7.97 -8.67
N ILE A 30 -9.46 7.04 -8.05
CA ILE A 30 -8.86 6.09 -7.12
C ILE A 30 -7.89 5.15 -7.84
N ASN A 31 -8.27 4.60 -8.99
CA ASN A 31 -7.45 3.70 -9.79
C ASN A 31 -6.17 4.37 -10.28
N LYS A 32 -6.18 5.65 -10.63
CA LYS A 32 -4.97 6.41 -11.00
C LYS A 32 -3.91 6.40 -9.89
N TYR A 33 -4.32 6.37 -8.62
CA TYR A 33 -3.39 6.40 -7.47
C TYR A 33 -3.13 5.01 -6.87
N ILE A 34 -4.12 4.12 -6.94
CA ILE A 34 -4.04 2.75 -6.45
C ILE A 34 -3.41 1.84 -7.50
N GLU A 35 -3.77 1.90 -8.79
CA GLU A 35 -3.18 1.00 -9.80
C GLU A 35 -1.68 1.16 -9.96
N LEU A 36 -1.13 2.39 -9.91
CA LEU A 36 0.33 2.56 -9.99
C LEU A 36 1.03 1.93 -8.78
N SER A 37 0.48 2.14 -7.58
CA SER A 37 1.06 1.60 -6.33
C SER A 37 0.83 0.10 -6.17
N TYR A 38 -0.13 -0.51 -6.86
CA TYR A 38 -0.49 -1.93 -6.72
C TYR A 38 -0.07 -2.80 -7.91
N LYS A 39 0.09 -2.23 -9.12
CA LYS A 39 0.61 -2.95 -10.30
C LYS A 39 2.13 -2.92 -10.41
N GLU A 40 2.81 -2.01 -9.72
CA GLU A 40 4.27 -2.01 -9.68
C GLU A 40 4.82 -3.18 -8.85
N ASN A 41 6.00 -3.66 -9.23
CA ASN A 41 6.76 -4.62 -8.43
C ASN A 41 7.40 -3.90 -7.25
N PHE A 42 7.26 -4.43 -6.05
CA PHE A 42 7.96 -4.00 -4.85
C PHE A 42 9.06 -4.98 -4.47
N THR A 43 10.06 -4.46 -3.79
CA THR A 43 11.13 -5.26 -3.18
C THR A 43 11.38 -4.80 -1.75
N ILE A 44 12.01 -5.66 -0.96
CA ILE A 44 12.46 -5.30 0.38
C ILE A 44 13.74 -4.47 0.24
N ASN A 45 13.87 -3.41 1.03
CA ASN A 45 15.11 -2.66 1.12
C ASN A 45 16.26 -3.53 1.67
N ASN A 46 17.49 -3.02 1.63
CA ASN A 46 18.67 -3.81 1.98
C ASN A 46 18.61 -4.34 3.43
N ALA A 47 19.27 -5.48 3.66
CA ALA A 47 19.19 -6.20 4.93
C ALA A 47 19.69 -5.39 6.13
N GLU A 48 20.71 -4.52 5.93
CA GLU A 48 21.24 -3.64 6.98
C GLU A 48 20.18 -2.63 7.44
N TYR A 49 19.46 -2.04 6.49
CA TYR A 49 18.38 -1.10 6.75
C TYR A 49 17.22 -1.77 7.51
N ILE A 50 16.81 -2.97 7.08
CA ILE A 50 15.75 -3.71 7.78
C ILE A 50 16.17 -4.10 9.20
N ALA A 51 17.42 -4.51 9.39
CA ALA A 51 17.95 -4.82 10.72
C ALA A 51 17.96 -3.59 11.63
N LYS A 52 18.26 -2.40 11.09
CA LYS A 52 18.18 -1.13 11.81
C LYS A 52 16.76 -0.82 12.27
N ILE A 53 15.79 -0.80 11.34
CA ILE A 53 14.37 -0.51 11.64
C ILE A 53 13.81 -1.47 12.70
N ARG A 54 14.17 -2.76 12.64
CA ARG A 54 13.77 -3.74 13.65
C ARG A 54 14.38 -3.48 15.03
N LYS A 55 15.64 -3.06 15.11
CA LYS A 55 16.30 -2.72 16.39
C LYS A 55 15.70 -1.48 17.03
N GLU A 56 15.30 -0.51 16.21
CA GLU A 56 14.68 0.74 16.67
C GLU A 56 13.21 0.55 17.09
N SER A 57 12.68 -0.69 17.03
CA SER A 57 11.30 -1.04 17.43
C SER A 57 10.22 -0.23 16.73
N GLU A 58 10.51 0.28 15.52
CA GLU A 58 9.58 1.13 14.80
C GLU A 58 8.45 0.36 14.13
N LEU A 59 8.44 -0.98 14.21
CA LEU A 59 7.42 -1.82 13.59
C LEU A 59 6.34 -2.26 14.58
N ASN A 60 5.08 -1.98 14.26
CA ASN A 60 3.95 -2.52 15.01
C ASN A 60 3.67 -4.00 14.64
N SER A 61 2.70 -4.62 15.31
CA SER A 61 2.36 -6.04 15.12
C SER A 61 1.89 -6.36 13.70
N MET A 62 1.07 -5.49 13.09
CA MET A 62 0.59 -5.69 11.73
C MET A 62 1.70 -5.50 10.70
N GLU A 63 2.52 -4.46 10.85
CA GLU A 63 3.70 -4.21 10.02
C GLU A 63 4.68 -5.40 10.07
N THR A 64 4.88 -5.98 11.26
CA THR A 64 5.70 -7.18 11.43
C THR A 64 5.09 -8.40 10.73
N ARG A 65 3.77 -8.58 10.82
CA ARG A 65 3.04 -9.67 10.14
C ARG A 65 3.14 -9.53 8.63
N ILE A 66 2.92 -8.33 8.09
CA ILE A 66 3.08 -8.02 6.67
C ILE A 66 4.51 -8.31 6.22
N LEU A 67 5.51 -7.83 6.96
CA LEU A 67 6.91 -8.07 6.62
C LEU A 67 7.28 -9.56 6.59
N ASN A 68 6.72 -10.37 7.50
CA ASN A 68 6.94 -11.82 7.49
C ASN A 68 6.29 -12.50 6.27
N VAL A 69 5.10 -12.06 5.87
CA VAL A 69 4.45 -12.52 4.63
C VAL A 69 5.32 -12.16 3.43
N ILE A 70 5.78 -10.92 3.35
CA ILE A 70 6.66 -10.45 2.28
C ILE A 70 7.95 -11.27 2.23
N TYR A 71 8.58 -11.59 3.37
CA TYR A 71 9.75 -12.49 3.39
C TYR A 71 9.44 -13.90 2.90
N SER A 72 8.24 -14.41 3.16
CA SER A 72 7.80 -15.71 2.67
C SER A 72 7.65 -15.70 1.14
N ILE A 73 7.04 -14.66 0.59
CA ILE A 73 6.94 -14.43 -0.86
C ILE A 73 8.35 -14.28 -1.46
N ALA A 74 9.18 -13.45 -0.81
CA ALA A 74 10.49 -13.04 -1.31
C ALA A 74 11.54 -14.16 -1.33
N LYS A 75 11.37 -15.20 -0.49
CA LYS A 75 12.17 -16.44 -0.57
C LYS A 75 12.10 -17.10 -1.96
N SER A 76 11.00 -16.90 -2.68
CA SER A 76 10.78 -17.47 -4.01
C SER A 76 11.03 -16.49 -5.17
N LYS A 77 10.84 -15.19 -4.95
CA LYS A 77 10.99 -14.13 -5.97
C LYS A 77 11.57 -12.87 -5.34
N LYS A 78 12.51 -12.19 -6.00
CA LYS A 78 13.14 -10.97 -5.45
C LYS A 78 12.19 -9.76 -5.37
N GLU A 79 11.06 -9.84 -6.07
CA GLU A 79 10.05 -8.80 -6.25
C GLU A 79 8.64 -9.38 -6.05
N PHE A 80 7.70 -8.54 -5.62
CA PHE A 80 6.32 -8.93 -5.31
C PHE A 80 5.34 -7.78 -5.58
N HIS A 81 4.08 -8.09 -5.88
CA HIS A 81 3.00 -7.09 -5.96
C HIS A 81 2.29 -6.94 -4.61
N LEU A 82 1.72 -5.77 -4.32
CA LEU A 82 1.05 -5.55 -3.03
C LEU A 82 -0.24 -6.36 -2.86
N ASP A 83 -0.94 -6.67 -3.96
CA ASP A 83 -2.15 -7.52 -3.96
C ASP A 83 -1.88 -8.92 -3.36
N THR A 84 -0.71 -9.49 -3.62
CA THR A 84 -0.30 -10.79 -3.06
C THR A 84 -0.22 -10.79 -1.52
N ILE A 85 -0.04 -9.63 -0.89
CA ILE A 85 -0.07 -9.50 0.56
C ILE A 85 -1.50 -9.66 1.09
N PHE A 86 -2.48 -9.09 0.39
CA PHE A 86 -3.90 -9.18 0.75
C PHE A 86 -4.44 -10.61 0.63
N GLU A 87 -3.96 -11.36 -0.37
CA GLU A 87 -4.32 -12.77 -0.52
C GLU A 87 -3.85 -13.65 0.65
N LEU A 88 -2.71 -13.29 1.25
CA LEU A 88 -2.03 -14.10 2.28
C LEU A 88 -2.35 -13.65 3.72
N ILE A 89 -2.83 -12.42 3.91
CA ILE A 89 -3.22 -11.90 5.22
C ILE A 89 -4.74 -11.98 5.38
N HIS A 90 -5.19 -13.02 6.09
CA HIS A 90 -6.55 -13.09 6.58
C HIS A 90 -6.72 -12.13 7.77
N GLU A 91 -7.24 -10.94 7.50
CA GLU A 91 -7.63 -9.93 8.49
C GLU A 91 -9.04 -9.41 8.17
N LYS A 92 -9.89 -9.26 9.19
CA LYS A 92 -11.27 -8.79 9.01
C LYS A 92 -11.33 -7.30 8.72
N ASN A 93 -10.45 -6.54 9.37
CA ASN A 93 -10.33 -5.11 9.13
C ASN A 93 -9.19 -4.83 8.14
N GLN A 94 -9.55 -4.68 6.86
CA GLN A 94 -8.61 -4.45 5.78
C GLN A 94 -7.88 -3.10 5.88
N ASP A 95 -8.47 -2.10 6.54
CA ASP A 95 -7.86 -0.79 6.74
C ASP A 95 -6.54 -0.90 7.52
N VAL A 96 -6.49 -1.82 8.50
CA VAL A 96 -5.27 -2.05 9.31
C VAL A 96 -4.14 -2.64 8.46
N VAL A 97 -4.49 -3.44 7.45
CA VAL A 97 -3.50 -4.01 6.50
C VAL A 97 -3.00 -2.92 5.56
N ILE A 98 -3.91 -2.10 5.03
CA ILE A 98 -3.57 -0.96 4.16
C ILE A 98 -2.65 0.01 4.90
N ASP A 99 -3.01 0.44 6.12
CA ASP A 99 -2.20 1.33 6.94
C ASP A 99 -0.80 0.74 7.22
N GLY A 100 -0.74 -0.57 7.51
CA GLY A 100 0.52 -1.28 7.70
C GLY A 100 1.41 -1.26 6.45
N ILE A 101 0.83 -1.51 5.28
CA ILE A 101 1.55 -1.46 3.99
C ILE A 101 2.04 -0.04 3.72
N GLU A 102 1.17 0.97 3.87
CA GLU A 102 1.55 2.36 3.66
C GLU A 102 2.69 2.78 4.58
N ASN A 103 2.66 2.38 5.85
CA ASN A 103 3.72 2.69 6.80
C ASN A 103 5.03 2.01 6.43
N LEU A 104 5.01 0.76 5.94
CA LEU A 104 6.20 0.07 5.46
C LEU A 104 6.79 0.77 4.23
N ILE A 105 5.96 1.32 3.34
CA ILE A 105 6.42 2.15 2.20
C ILE A 105 7.02 3.47 2.71
N LYS A 106 6.32 4.18 3.61
CA LYS A 106 6.79 5.46 4.19
C LYS A 106 8.13 5.29 4.92
N LYS A 107 8.29 4.20 5.66
CA LYS A 107 9.53 3.80 6.36
C LYS A 107 10.57 3.20 5.41
N GLN A 108 10.32 3.18 4.10
CA GLN A 108 11.20 2.59 3.09
C GLN A 108 11.63 1.14 3.40
N VAL A 109 10.81 0.37 4.12
CA VAL A 109 11.04 -1.04 4.37
C VAL A 109 10.77 -1.83 3.08
N ILE A 110 9.73 -1.44 2.37
CA ILE A 110 9.43 -1.90 1.02
C ILE A 110 9.47 -0.72 0.06
N ILE A 111 10.04 -0.94 -1.11
CA ILE A 111 10.28 0.10 -2.12
C ILE A 111 9.90 -0.42 -3.51
N PRO A 112 9.48 0.44 -4.44
CA PRO A 112 9.32 0.06 -5.84
C PRO A 112 10.62 -0.54 -6.40
N SER A 113 10.49 -1.59 -7.21
CA SER A 113 11.61 -2.33 -7.80
C SER A 113 12.14 -1.64 -9.05
N THR A 114 11.27 -0.93 -9.76
CA THR A 114 11.63 -0.02 -10.85
C THR A 114 11.82 1.39 -10.29
N LYS A 115 13.03 1.94 -10.46
CA LYS A 115 13.30 3.38 -10.30
C LYS A 115 12.98 4.13 -11.57
#